data_AF-A0A4S5CHD0-F1
#
_entry.id   AF-A0A4S5CHD0-F1
#
_cell.length_a   1.000
_cell.length_b   1.000
_cell.length_c   1.000
_cell.angle_alpha   90.00
_cell.angle_beta   90.00
_cell.angle_gamma   90.00
#
_symmetry.space_group_name_H-M   'P 1'
#
loop_
_entity.id
_entity.type
_entity.pdbx_description
1 polymer ?
#
loop_
_entity_poly.entity_id
_entity_poly.type
_entity_poly.pdbx_seq_one_letter_code
_entity_poly.pdbx_strand_id
1 'polypeptide(L)'
;MRKACINLDGTFKMAWLISGDLGTGKTLHYVELSNANQTYDPTPEEWQRGLDECYQKAAELKYEVSRVRGLAFVKEQRPMDRFKFDVKQ
;
A
#
# COMPACT_ATOMS: atom_id res chain seq x y z
N MET A 1 13.13 -19.64 -4.15
CA MET A 1 11.74 -19.17 -3.98
C MET A 1 11.42 -18.11 -5.01
N ARG A 2 10.18 -17.99 -5.47
CA ARG A 2 9.77 -16.90 -6.39
C ARG A 2 9.73 -15.58 -5.61
N LYS A 3 10.09 -14.47 -6.23
CA LYS A 3 10.11 -13.14 -5.58
C LYS A 3 8.83 -12.36 -5.84
N ALA A 4 8.43 -11.54 -4.89
CA ALA A 4 7.32 -10.59 -5.01
C ALA A 4 7.67 -9.25 -4.35
N CYS A 5 6.97 -8.21 -4.77
CA CYS A 5 6.98 -6.88 -4.19
C CYS A 5 5.59 -6.56 -3.67
N ILE A 6 5.51 -5.94 -2.49
CA ILE A 6 4.27 -5.30 -2.03
C ILE A 6 4.34 -3.80 -2.34
N ASN A 7 3.30 -3.25 -2.94
CA ASN A 7 3.17 -1.82 -3.21
C ASN A 7 1.95 -1.26 -2.47
N LEU A 8 2.18 -0.37 -1.51
CA LEU A 8 1.12 0.41 -0.88
C LEU A 8 0.91 1.69 -1.71
N ASP A 9 -0.22 1.76 -2.42
CA ASP A 9 -0.51 2.80 -3.41
C ASP A 9 -1.56 3.77 -2.88
N GLY A 10 -1.11 4.95 -2.46
CA GLY A 10 -1.99 6.00 -1.93
C GLY A 10 -2.93 6.63 -2.97
N THR A 11 -2.64 6.52 -4.27
CA THR A 11 -3.51 7.06 -5.33
C THR A 11 -4.77 6.23 -5.45
N PHE A 12 -4.59 4.90 -5.48
CA PHE A 12 -5.70 3.96 -5.56
C PHE A 12 -6.24 3.54 -4.20
N LYS A 13 -5.52 3.87 -3.11
CA LYS A 13 -5.82 3.45 -1.73
C LYS A 13 -5.89 1.92 -1.62
N MET A 14 -4.86 1.27 -2.15
CA MET A 14 -4.78 -0.18 -2.29
C MET A 14 -3.41 -0.71 -1.87
N ALA A 15 -3.39 -1.91 -1.30
CA ALA A 15 -2.18 -2.70 -1.14
C ALA A 15 -2.11 -3.75 -2.26
N TRP A 16 -0.99 -3.81 -2.98
CA TRP A 16 -0.80 -4.71 -4.11
C TRP A 16 0.30 -5.71 -3.83
N LEU A 17 0.06 -6.99 -4.09
CA LEU A 17 1.09 -8.02 -4.17
C LEU A 17 1.42 -8.29 -5.64
N ILE A 18 2.64 -8.01 -6.06
CA ILE A 18 3.06 -8.07 -7.46
C ILE A 18 4.24 -9.05 -7.58
N SER A 19 4.19 -9.93 -8.59
CA SER A 19 5.30 -10.86 -8.86
C SER A 19 6.55 -10.13 -9.37
N GLY A 20 7.72 -10.69 -9.04
CA GLY A 20 9.01 -10.10 -9.35
C GLY A 20 9.51 -9.16 -8.26
N ASP A 21 10.84 -9.12 -8.09
CA ASP A 21 11.51 -8.35 -7.02
C ASP A 21 11.20 -6.84 -7.08
N LEU A 22 11.10 -6.30 -8.30
CA LEU A 22 10.84 -4.87 -8.51
C LEU A 22 9.36 -4.53 -8.64
N GLY A 23 8.46 -5.51 -8.60
CA GLY A 23 7.01 -5.30 -8.77
C GLY A 23 6.61 -4.93 -10.21
N THR A 24 7.30 -5.48 -11.22
CA THR A 24 7.01 -5.26 -12.65
C THR A 24 6.30 -6.45 -13.32
N GLY A 25 6.08 -7.53 -12.57
CA GLY A 25 5.38 -8.71 -13.06
C GLY A 25 3.86 -8.58 -12.95
N LYS A 26 3.17 -9.72 -13.04
CA LYS A 26 1.71 -9.79 -12.84
C LYS A 26 1.32 -9.47 -11.39
N THR A 27 0.16 -8.85 -11.23
CA THR A 27 -0.54 -8.76 -9.94
C THR A 27 -0.94 -10.16 -9.49
N LEU A 28 -0.58 -10.50 -8.25
CA LEU A 28 -0.91 -11.77 -7.60
C LEU A 28 -2.14 -11.63 -6.69
N HIS A 29 -2.27 -10.48 -6.05
CA HIS A 29 -3.37 -10.13 -5.15
C HIS A 29 -3.42 -8.61 -4.94
N TYR A 30 -4.56 -8.12 -4.49
CA TYR A 30 -4.72 -6.74 -4.04
C TYR A 30 -5.78 -6.66 -2.93
N VAL A 31 -5.63 -5.64 -2.08
CA VAL A 31 -6.57 -5.30 -1.01
C VAL A 31 -7.01 -3.85 -1.22
N GLU A 32 -8.31 -3.64 -1.37
CA GLU A 32 -8.91 -2.30 -1.33
C GLU A 32 -9.00 -1.83 0.11
N LEU A 33 -8.37 -0.70 0.43
CA LEU A 33 -8.31 -0.18 1.81
C LEU A 33 -9.41 0.84 2.07
N SER A 34 -9.83 1.54 1.01
CA SER A 34 -11.04 2.34 1.01
C SER A 34 -11.91 1.92 -0.16
N ASN A 35 -13.22 1.80 0.05
CA ASN A 35 -14.13 1.50 -1.05
C ASN A 35 -14.25 2.71 -2.02
N ALA A 36 -14.72 2.43 -3.24
CA ALA A 36 -14.85 3.42 -4.32
C ALA A 36 -15.68 4.67 -3.98
N ASN A 37 -16.43 4.66 -2.88
CA ASN A 37 -17.30 5.75 -2.45
C ASN A 37 -16.72 6.62 -1.32
N GLN A 38 -15.51 6.32 -0.83
CA GLN A 38 -14.96 6.96 0.36
C GLN A 38 -13.85 7.99 0.03
N THR A 39 -14.13 9.23 0.43
CA THR A 39 -13.27 10.40 0.26
C THR A 39 -12.13 10.50 1.27
N TYR A 40 -12.03 9.57 2.24
CA TYR A 40 -11.00 9.61 3.28
C TYR A 40 -9.74 8.82 2.90
N ASP A 41 -8.60 9.24 3.43
CA ASP A 41 -7.33 8.55 3.26
C ASP A 41 -7.22 7.43 4.32
N PRO A 42 -6.84 6.19 3.95
CA PRO A 42 -6.83 5.09 4.91
C PRO A 42 -5.90 5.37 6.09
N THR A 43 -6.29 4.94 7.28
CA THR A 43 -5.49 5.11 8.50
C THR A 43 -4.24 4.23 8.46
N PRO A 44 -3.20 4.53 9.25
CA PRO A 44 -2.02 3.67 9.36
C PRO A 44 -2.36 2.21 9.70
N GLU A 45 -3.38 1.98 10.53
CA GLU A 45 -3.86 0.65 10.90
C GLU A 45 -4.54 -0.07 9.73
N GLU A 46 -5.26 0.65 8.87
CA GLU A 46 -5.85 0.08 7.65
C GLU A 46 -4.75 -0.29 6.64
N TRP A 47 -3.73 0.55 6.49
CA TRP A 47 -2.54 0.24 5.69
C TRP A 47 -1.78 -0.97 6.22
N GLN A 48 -1.59 -1.07 7.55
CA GLN A 48 -0.95 -2.22 8.18
C GLN A 48 -1.73 -3.51 7.89
N ARG A 49 -3.05 -3.47 7.99
CA ARG A 49 -3.91 -4.64 7.71
C ARG A 49 -3.76 -5.11 6.27
N GLY A 50 -3.82 -4.20 5.31
CA GLY A 50 -3.61 -4.54 3.89
C GLY A 50 -2.21 -5.09 3.59
N LEU A 51 -1.19 -4.58 4.28
CA LEU A 51 0.17 -5.09 4.21
C LEU A 51 0.25 -6.54 4.74
N ASP A 52 -0.34 -6.81 5.90
CA ASP A 52 -0.35 -8.14 6.52
C ASP A 52 -1.09 -9.16 5.66
N GLU A 53 -2.23 -8.79 5.09
CA GLU A 53 -2.96 -9.62 4.12
C GLU A 53 -2.11 -9.96 2.88
N CYS A 54 -1.37 -8.99 2.34
CA CYS A 54 -0.45 -9.25 1.23
C CYS A 54 0.70 -10.20 1.63
N TYR A 55 1.23 -10.11 2.84
CA TYR A 55 2.24 -11.05 3.35
C TYR A 55 1.67 -12.47 3.50
N GLN A 56 0.48 -12.60 4.08
CA GLN A 56 -0.22 -13.88 4.20
C GLN A 56 -0.42 -14.50 2.82
N LYS A 57 -0.89 -13.70 1.85
CA LYS A 57 -1.09 -14.18 0.49
C LYS A 57 0.21 -14.57 -0.22
N ALA A 58 1.30 -13.85 0.03
CA ALA A 58 2.60 -14.22 -0.51
C ALA A 58 3.07 -15.58 0.03
N ALA A 59 2.89 -15.82 1.34
CA ALA A 59 3.22 -17.10 1.97
C ALA A 59 2.39 -18.26 1.39
N GLU A 60 1.06 -18.08 1.25
CA GLU A 60 0.17 -19.06 0.61
C GLU A 60 0.64 -19.42 -0.80
N LEU A 61 1.03 -18.42 -1.59
CA LEU A 61 1.46 -18.58 -2.98
C LEU A 61 2.94 -18.99 -3.11
N LYS A 62 3.65 -19.20 -2.00
CA LYS A 62 5.08 -19.55 -1.95
C LYS A 62 5.97 -18.52 -2.65
N TYR A 63 5.66 -17.24 -2.42
CA TYR A 63 6.49 -16.11 -2.81
C TYR A 63 7.21 -15.56 -1.59
N GLU A 64 8.46 -15.16 -1.81
CA GLU A 64 9.23 -14.38 -0.87
C GLU A 64 9.05 -12.90 -1.21
N VAL A 65 8.55 -12.12 -0.26
CA VAL A 65 8.46 -10.66 -0.41
C VAL A 65 9.85 -10.08 -0.17
N SER A 66 10.50 -9.63 -1.24
CA SER A 66 11.84 -9.04 -1.18
C SER A 66 11.83 -7.51 -1.06
N ARG A 67 10.67 -6.88 -1.29
CA ARG A 67 10.51 -5.42 -1.21
C ARG A 67 9.10 -5.02 -0.82
N VAL A 68 9.00 -3.96 -0.01
CA VAL A 68 7.75 -3.26 0.26
C VAL A 68 7.93 -1.77 -0.06
N ARG A 69 7.03 -1.22 -0.86
CA ARG A 69 6.98 0.22 -1.20
C ARG A 69 5.83 0.87 -0.44
N GLY A 70 5.99 2.17 -0.14
CA GLY A 70 4.95 2.93 0.56
C GLY A 70 4.84 2.64 2.06
N LEU A 71 5.88 2.06 2.70
CA LEU A 71 5.89 1.82 4.16
C LEU A 71 5.65 3.07 5.02
N ALA A 72 5.78 4.27 4.45
CA ALA A 72 5.42 5.52 5.11
C ALA A 72 3.91 5.66 5.40
N PHE A 73 3.04 4.87 4.75
CA PHE A 73 1.61 4.84 5.05
C PHE A 73 1.28 4.09 6.36
N VAL A 74 2.15 3.16 6.75
CA VAL A 74 1.96 2.27 7.91
C VAL A 74 2.48 2.90 9.21
N LYS A 75 3.47 3.77 9.08
CA LYS A 75 3.91 4.62 10.19
C LYS A 75 2.96 5.80 10.25
N GLU A 76 2.57 6.20 11.45
CA GLU A 76 1.73 7.38 11.69
C GLU A 76 2.18 8.52 10.76
N GLN A 77 1.37 8.80 9.74
CA GLN A 77 1.64 9.89 8.83
C GLN A 77 1.50 11.15 9.66
N ARG A 78 2.65 11.78 10.00
CA ARG A 78 2.62 13.19 10.40
C ARG A 78 1.76 13.89 9.36
N PRO A 79 0.68 14.58 9.76
CA PRO A 79 -0.21 15.20 8.81
C PRO A 79 0.66 16.00 7.85
N MET A 80 0.60 15.65 6.57
CA MET A 80 1.09 16.52 5.52
C MET A 80 0.24 17.77 5.69
N ASP A 81 0.81 18.80 6.31
CA ASP A 81 0.27 20.14 6.32
C ASP A 81 0.01 20.47 4.86
N ARG A 82 -1.24 20.28 4.42
CA ARG A 82 -1.73 20.78 3.16
C ARG A 82 -1.41 22.25 3.22
N PHE A 83 -0.44 22.69 2.43
CA PHE A 83 -0.09 24.08 2.25
C PHE A 83 -1.40 24.86 2.13
N LYS A 84 -1.80 25.52 3.21
CA LYS A 84 -2.78 26.57 3.15
C LYS A 84 -2.06 27.66 2.37
N PHE A 85 -2.34 27.76 1.08
CA PHE A 85 -2.10 29.00 0.37
C PHE A 85 -3.01 30.04 1.03
N ASP A 86 -2.48 30.71 2.05
CA ASP A 86 -2.97 32.01 2.47
C ASP A 86 -2.70 32.96 1.29
N VAL A 87 -3.64 33.02 0.35
CA VAL A 87 -3.72 34.13 -0.60
C VAL A 87 -4.23 35.32 0.20
N LYS A 88 -3.31 36.03 0.86
CA LYS A 88 -3.49 37.43 1.19
C LYS A 88 -2.89 38.27 0.06
N GLN A 89 -3.74 38.84 -0.77
CA GLN A 89 -3.99 40.30 -0.84
C GLN A 89 -5.09 40.58 -1.86
#